data_AF-A0A7C7D4B5-F1
#
_entry.id   AF-A0A7C7D4B5-F1
#
_cell.length_a   1.000
_cell.length_b   1.000
_cell.length_c   1.000
_cell.angle_alpha   90.00
_cell.angle_beta   90.00
_cell.angle_gamma   90.00
#
_symmetry.space_group_name_H-M   'P 1'
#
loop_
_entity.id
_entity.type
_entity.pdbx_description
1 polymer ?
#
loop_
_entity_poly.entity_id
_entity_poly.type
_entity_poly.pdbx_seq_one_letter_code
_entity_poly.pdbx_strand_id
1 'polypeptide(L)'
;MVKSISNKFSSKKTPVEVFVDDLVEQLTDLENKCMICGKMGFTMDRYLDVIFYLWVKEKEFQDLFNSKKGFCLKHFRQLLEGTKKYLNSRYLPAFIDNLLKMQLENLERIQKEVNWFTEKFDYRNVDAPWGNSKDAVPRSIQKIVGYSNLK
;
A
#
# COMPACT_ATOMS: atom_id res chain seq x y z
N MET A 1 11.41 22.53 13.50
CA MET A 1 11.93 23.80 12.97
C MET A 1 11.35 24.05 11.57
N VAL A 2 10.04 24.32 11.48
CA VAL A 2 9.38 24.71 10.22
C VAL A 2 8.47 25.89 10.52
N LYS A 3 9.03 27.09 10.38
CA LYS A 3 8.31 28.36 10.25
C LYS A 3 8.97 29.12 9.11
N SER A 4 8.13 29.80 8.31
CA SER A 4 8.46 30.55 7.09
C SER A 4 8.77 29.64 5.91
N ILE A 5 8.04 29.69 4.79
CA ILE A 5 7.83 30.87 3.94
C ILE A 5 6.34 30.98 3.58
N SER A 6 5.58 31.71 4.40
CA SER A 6 4.31 32.30 4.00
C SER A 6 4.63 33.76 3.69
N ASN A 7 4.77 34.05 2.40
CA ASN A 7 4.67 35.36 1.74
C ASN A 7 5.52 35.33 0.48
N LYS A 8 4.88 35.13 -0.69
CA LYS A 8 5.32 35.68 -1.97
C LYS A 8 4.19 35.52 -3.00
N PHE A 9 3.64 36.67 -3.38
CA PHE A 9 2.94 36.98 -4.63
C PHE A 9 1.72 36.12 -5.02
N SER A 10 0.54 36.66 -4.74
CA SER A 10 -0.63 36.46 -5.61
C SER A 10 -0.37 37.15 -6.96
N SER A 11 0.46 36.57 -7.82
CA SER A 11 0.42 36.92 -9.24
C SER A 11 -0.93 36.44 -9.79
N LYS A 12 -1.62 37.28 -10.57
CA LYS A 12 -2.80 36.81 -11.31
C LYS A 12 -2.36 35.64 -12.18
N LYS A 13 -3.06 34.50 -12.06
CA LYS A 13 -2.78 33.31 -12.88
C LYS A 13 -2.80 33.70 -14.35
N THR A 14 -1.83 33.24 -15.12
CA THR A 14 -1.81 33.47 -16.56
C THR A 14 -2.99 32.74 -17.22
N PRO A 15 -3.46 33.17 -18.40
CA PRO A 15 -4.53 32.47 -19.11
C PRO A 15 -4.24 30.98 -19.36
N VAL A 16 -2.96 30.63 -19.51
CA VAL A 16 -2.50 29.24 -19.68
C VAL A 16 -2.62 28.44 -18.37
N GLU A 17 -2.24 29.03 -17.23
CA GLU A 17 -2.40 28.37 -15.92
C GLU A 17 -3.88 28.10 -15.61
N VAL A 18 -4.77 29.05 -15.91
CA VAL A 18 -6.22 28.86 -15.74
C VAL A 18 -6.76 27.74 -16.64
N PHE A 19 -6.30 27.66 -17.88
CA PHE A 19 -6.69 26.58 -18.79
C PHE A 19 -6.21 25.20 -18.32
N VAL A 20 -4.98 25.10 -17.81
CA VAL A 20 -4.44 23.85 -17.26
C VAL A 20 -5.25 23.42 -16.02
N ASP A 21 -5.58 24.35 -15.13
CA ASP A 21 -6.39 24.07 -13.94
C ASP A 21 -7.79 23.55 -14.33
N ASP A 22 -8.46 24.20 -15.29
CA ASP A 22 -9.77 23.77 -15.79
C ASP A 22 -9.71 22.37 -16.42
N LEU A 23 -8.66 22.08 -17.21
CA LEU A 23 -8.46 20.75 -17.79
C LEU A 23 -8.26 19.68 -16.72
N VAL A 24 -7.47 19.98 -15.68
CA VAL A 24 -7.27 19.07 -14.54
C VAL A 24 -8.57 18.83 -13.78
N GLU A 25 -9.37 19.88 -13.56
CA GLU A 25 -10.67 19.77 -12.89
C GLU A 25 -11.64 18.89 -13.69
N GLN A 26 -11.75 19.10 -15.01
CA GLN A 26 -12.59 18.28 -15.87
C GLN A 26 -12.17 16.80 -15.88
N LEU A 27 -10.87 16.52 -15.96
CA LEU A 27 -10.36 15.15 -15.92
C LEU A 27 -10.65 14.49 -14.55
N THR A 28 -10.47 15.24 -13.46
CA THR A 28 -10.76 14.76 -12.10
C THR A 28 -12.26 14.46 -11.91
N ASP A 29 -13.13 15.32 -12.43
CA ASP A 29 -14.59 15.10 -12.40
C ASP A 29 -15.00 13.86 -13.20
N LEU A 30 -14.41 13.65 -14.38
CA LEU A 30 -14.62 12.45 -15.19
C LEU A 30 -14.18 11.17 -14.45
N GLU A 31 -13.03 11.20 -13.79
CA GLU A 31 -12.56 10.07 -12.97
C GLU A 31 -13.55 9.76 -11.83
N ASN A 32 -14.06 10.79 -11.16
CA ASN A 32 -15.00 10.65 -10.04
C ASN A 32 -16.41 10.19 -10.47
N LYS A 33 -16.84 10.54 -11.69
CA LYS A 33 -18.13 10.12 -12.26
C LYS A 33 -18.10 8.73 -12.89
N CYS A 34 -16.93 8.11 -13.01
CA CYS A 34 -16.83 6.76 -13.55
C CYS A 34 -17.57 5.76 -12.65
N MET A 35 -18.73 5.28 -13.10
CA MET A 35 -19.57 4.31 -12.39
C MET A 35 -18.81 3.04 -12.00
N ILE A 36 -17.89 2.58 -12.86
CA ILE A 36 -17.09 1.39 -12.63
C ILE A 36 -16.07 1.65 -11.50
N CYS A 37 -15.34 2.76 -11.56
CA CYS A 37 -14.42 3.18 -10.51
C CYS A 37 -15.14 3.33 -9.16
N GLY A 38 -16.30 4.00 -9.17
CA GLY A 38 -17.15 4.14 -7.99
C GLY A 38 -17.57 2.79 -7.40
N LYS A 39 -18.04 1.86 -8.24
CA LYS A 39 -18.44 0.51 -7.80
C LYS A 39 -17.25 -0.29 -7.25
N MET A 40 -16.08 -0.21 -7.88
CA MET A 40 -14.86 -0.85 -7.39
C MET A 40 -14.45 -0.28 -6.02
N GLY A 41 -14.47 1.05 -5.87
CA GLY A 41 -14.17 1.72 -4.61
C GLY A 41 -15.14 1.32 -3.50
N PHE A 42 -16.44 1.36 -3.77
CA PHE A 42 -17.49 0.91 -2.84
C PHE A 42 -17.29 -0.54 -2.40
N THR A 43 -17.00 -1.43 -3.35
CA THR A 43 -16.79 -2.85 -3.06
C THR A 43 -15.54 -3.06 -2.20
N MET A 44 -14.45 -2.35 -2.48
CA MET A 44 -13.24 -2.44 -1.66
C MET A 44 -13.45 -1.89 -0.24
N ASP A 45 -14.17 -0.79 -0.08
CA ASP A 45 -14.52 -0.21 1.23
C ASP A 45 -15.36 -1.21 2.06
N ARG A 46 -16.33 -1.88 1.40
CA ARG A 46 -17.08 -3.00 2.01
C ARG A 46 -16.19 -4.15 2.45
N TYR A 47 -15.20 -4.54 1.67
CA TYR A 47 -14.27 -5.61 2.05
C TYR A 47 -13.42 -5.22 3.26
N LEU A 48 -12.99 -3.96 3.36
CA LEU A 48 -12.27 -3.47 4.54
C LEU A 48 -13.14 -3.58 5.79
N ASP A 49 -14.40 -3.14 5.75
CA ASP A 49 -15.34 -3.29 6.87
C ASP A 49 -15.50 -4.76 7.30
N VAL A 50 -15.66 -5.67 6.34
CA VAL A 50 -15.75 -7.12 6.64
C VAL A 50 -14.46 -7.63 7.29
N ILE A 51 -13.28 -7.23 6.81
CA ILE A 51 -12.00 -7.62 7.43
C ILE A 51 -11.95 -7.19 8.89
N PHE A 52 -12.34 -5.94 9.20
CA PHE A 52 -12.32 -5.45 10.58
C PHE A 52 -13.36 -6.15 11.45
N TYR A 53 -14.56 -6.36 10.93
CA TYR A 53 -15.62 -7.09 11.62
C TYR A 53 -15.14 -8.50 11.99
N LEU A 54 -14.61 -9.26 11.03
CA LEU A 54 -14.12 -10.63 11.25
C LEU A 54 -12.93 -10.65 12.20
N TRP A 55 -11.98 -9.72 12.06
CA TRP A 55 -10.81 -9.64 12.95
C TRP A 55 -11.19 -9.40 14.41
N VAL A 56 -12.26 -8.65 14.66
CA VAL A 56 -12.76 -8.39 16.03
C VAL A 56 -13.60 -9.55 16.57
N LYS A 57 -14.34 -10.25 15.71
CA LYS A 57 -15.37 -11.22 16.13
C LYS A 57 -14.92 -12.67 16.09
N GLU A 58 -13.99 -13.02 15.20
CA GLU A 58 -13.62 -14.39 14.89
C GLU A 58 -12.14 -14.62 15.13
N LYS A 59 -11.82 -15.48 16.10
CA LYS A 59 -10.44 -15.79 16.45
C LYS A 59 -9.73 -16.52 15.32
N GLU A 60 -10.43 -17.42 14.64
CA GLU A 60 -9.92 -18.17 13.48
C GLU A 60 -9.50 -17.23 12.36
N PHE A 61 -10.26 -16.17 12.11
CA PHE A 61 -9.89 -15.15 11.14
C PHE A 61 -8.69 -14.33 11.60
N GLN A 62 -8.63 -13.97 12.88
CA GLN A 62 -7.46 -13.28 13.44
C GLN A 62 -6.19 -14.13 13.30
N ASP A 63 -6.24 -15.42 13.62
CA ASP A 63 -5.12 -16.35 13.45
C ASP A 63 -4.74 -16.50 11.98
N LEU A 64 -5.73 -16.62 11.09
CA LEU A 64 -5.52 -16.67 9.64
C LEU A 64 -4.83 -15.40 9.14
N PHE A 65 -5.30 -14.22 9.55
CA PHE A 65 -4.75 -12.92 9.19
C PHE A 65 -3.26 -12.84 9.61
N ASN A 66 -2.96 -13.25 10.84
CA ASN A 66 -1.62 -13.20 11.42
C ASN A 66 -0.66 -14.21 10.76
N SER A 67 -1.18 -15.29 10.17
CA SER A 67 -0.37 -16.27 9.42
C SER A 67 0.12 -15.77 8.06
N LYS A 68 -0.39 -14.62 7.57
CA LYS A 68 -0.08 -14.12 6.22
C LYS A 68 1.19 -13.28 6.18
N LYS A 69 1.66 -13.01 4.96
CA LYS A 69 2.91 -12.30 4.68
C LYS A 69 2.70 -10.79 4.49
N GLY A 70 1.71 -10.22 5.16
CA GLY A 70 1.28 -8.83 5.00
C GLY A 70 0.67 -8.52 3.63
N PHE A 71 0.51 -7.24 3.35
CA PHE A 71 -0.20 -6.73 2.17
C PHE A 71 0.74 -6.00 1.22
N CYS A 72 0.29 -5.73 -0.01
CA CYS A 72 0.99 -4.76 -0.85
C CYS A 72 0.79 -3.34 -0.30
N LEU A 73 1.66 -2.40 -0.66
CA LEU A 73 1.62 -1.04 -0.08
C LEU A 73 0.29 -0.32 -0.34
N LYS A 74 -0.32 -0.57 -1.50
CA LYS A 74 -1.67 -0.07 -1.84
C LYS A 74 -2.73 -0.51 -0.81
N HIS A 75 -2.84 -1.82 -0.58
CA HIS A 75 -3.83 -2.37 0.34
C HIS A 75 -3.47 -2.12 1.82
N PHE A 76 -2.17 -2.05 2.13
CA PHE A 76 -1.70 -1.65 3.46
C PHE A 76 -2.16 -0.21 3.79
N ARG A 77 -2.01 0.74 2.87
CA ARG A 77 -2.56 2.10 3.03
C ARG A 77 -4.07 2.08 3.26
N GLN A 78 -4.80 1.33 2.42
CA GLN A 78 -6.25 1.22 2.53
C GLN A 78 -6.70 0.62 3.87
N LEU A 79 -5.98 -0.36 4.42
CA LEU A 79 -6.24 -0.88 5.76
C LEU A 79 -6.03 0.19 6.84
N LEU A 80 -4.95 0.96 6.77
CA LEU A 80 -4.70 2.06 7.72
C LEU A 80 -5.75 3.18 7.64
N GLU A 81 -6.23 3.50 6.44
CA GLU A 81 -7.34 4.44 6.25
C GLU A 81 -8.65 3.86 6.79
N GLY A 82 -8.90 2.58 6.51
CA GLY A 82 -10.07 1.84 6.96
C GLY A 82 -10.17 1.70 8.48
N THR A 83 -9.04 1.59 9.20
CA THR A 83 -9.08 1.51 10.67
C THR A 83 -9.71 2.74 11.30
N LYS A 84 -9.51 3.92 10.70
CA LYS A 84 -10.11 5.18 11.17
C LYS A 84 -11.63 5.22 10.99
N LYS A 85 -12.14 4.47 10.00
CA LYS A 85 -13.57 4.43 9.66
C LYS A 85 -14.32 3.36 10.44
N TYR A 86 -13.74 2.17 10.55
CA TYR A 86 -14.45 0.95 10.97
C TYR A 86 -14.00 0.38 12.31
N LEU A 87 -12.81 0.75 12.79
CA LEU A 87 -12.25 0.20 14.01
C LEU A 87 -12.31 1.22 15.16
N ASN A 88 -12.88 0.80 16.29
CA ASN A 88 -12.96 1.66 17.47
C ASN A 88 -11.62 1.74 18.21
N SER A 89 -11.51 2.70 19.13
CA SER A 89 -10.29 2.97 19.91
C SER A 89 -9.84 1.79 20.79
N ARG A 90 -10.74 0.86 21.14
CA ARG A 90 -10.40 -0.32 21.95
C ARG A 90 -9.55 -1.33 21.17
N TYR A 91 -9.90 -1.59 19.92
CA TYR A 91 -9.23 -2.61 19.10
C TYR A 91 -8.10 -2.04 18.22
N LEU A 92 -8.12 -0.73 17.96
CA LEU A 92 -7.16 -0.06 17.10
C LEU A 92 -5.69 -0.32 17.47
N PRO A 93 -5.24 -0.21 18.74
CA PRO A 93 -3.82 -0.41 19.07
C PRO A 93 -3.34 -1.82 18.75
N ALA A 94 -4.12 -2.84 19.14
CA ALA A 94 -3.78 -4.24 18.91
C ALA A 94 -3.75 -4.60 17.41
N PHE A 95 -4.69 -4.05 16.64
CA PHE A 95 -4.72 -4.26 15.20
C PHE A 95 -3.51 -3.63 14.50
N ILE A 96 -3.20 -2.38 14.84
CA ILE A 96 -2.10 -1.63 14.21
C ILE A 96 -0.74 -2.25 14.55
N ASP A 97 -0.52 -2.61 15.82
CA ASP A 97 0.73 -3.26 16.24
C ASP A 97 0.98 -4.55 15.45
N ASN A 98 -0.05 -5.40 15.37
CA ASN A 98 0.00 -6.65 14.62
C ASN A 98 0.24 -6.43 13.12
N LEU A 99 -0.54 -5.53 12.50
CA LEU A 99 -0.41 -5.22 11.09
C LEU A 99 0.98 -4.67 10.75
N LEU A 100 1.51 -3.76 11.58
CA LEU A 100 2.84 -3.17 11.38
C LEU A 100 3.95 -4.22 11.54
N LYS A 101 3.89 -5.04 12.58
CA LYS A 101 4.85 -6.12 12.80
C LYS A 101 4.91 -7.05 11.60
N MET A 102 3.77 -7.59 11.19
CA MET A 102 3.67 -8.46 10.01
C MET A 102 4.19 -7.77 8.74
N GLN A 103 3.88 -6.49 8.55
CA GLN A 103 4.27 -5.76 7.35
C GLN A 103 5.79 -5.50 7.31
N LEU A 104 6.39 -5.06 8.41
CA LEU A 104 7.81 -4.74 8.50
C LEU A 104 8.67 -6.00 8.37
N GLU A 105 8.32 -7.09 9.07
CA GLU A 105 9.02 -8.37 8.96
C GLU A 105 9.06 -8.88 7.50
N ASN A 106 7.95 -8.72 6.76
CA ASN A 106 7.89 -9.15 5.37
C ASN A 106 8.59 -8.21 4.39
N LEU A 107 8.62 -6.91 4.66
CA LEU A 107 9.38 -5.96 3.86
C LEU A 107 10.89 -6.21 4.03
N GLU A 108 11.35 -6.42 5.25
CA GLU A 108 12.75 -6.75 5.54
C GLU A 108 13.16 -8.08 4.89
N ARG A 109 12.30 -9.10 4.98
CA ARG A 109 12.55 -10.39 4.31
C ARG A 109 12.71 -10.23 2.80
N ILE A 110 11.79 -9.52 2.14
CA ILE A 110 11.87 -9.30 0.68
C ILE A 110 13.10 -8.48 0.32
N GLN A 111 13.46 -7.46 1.11
CA GLN A 111 14.67 -6.68 0.89
C GLN A 111 15.93 -7.55 0.93
N LYS A 112 16.05 -8.42 1.95
CA LYS A 112 17.15 -9.39 2.06
C LYS A 112 17.19 -10.35 0.87
N GLU A 113 16.02 -10.82 0.42
CA GLU A 113 15.93 -11.73 -0.72
C GLU A 113 16.37 -11.05 -2.04
N VAL A 114 15.98 -9.78 -2.26
CA VAL A 114 16.43 -8.98 -3.42
C VAL A 114 17.93 -8.67 -3.35
N ASN A 115 18.45 -8.39 -2.16
CA ASN A 115 19.88 -8.19 -1.97
C ASN A 115 20.66 -9.46 -2.35
N TRP A 116 20.26 -10.61 -1.82
CA TRP A 116 20.88 -11.89 -2.16
C TRP A 116 20.74 -12.24 -3.65
N PHE A 117 19.61 -11.90 -4.28
CA PHE A 117 19.47 -12.04 -5.73
C PHE A 117 20.56 -11.27 -6.49
N THR A 118 20.89 -10.06 -6.05
CA THR A 118 21.95 -9.24 -6.65
C THR A 118 23.33 -9.84 -6.39
N GLU A 119 23.61 -10.26 -5.15
CA GLU A 119 24.89 -10.85 -4.75
C GLU A 119 25.18 -12.18 -5.46
N LYS A 120 24.15 -12.92 -5.89
CA LYS A 120 24.30 -14.17 -6.63
C LYS A 120 24.96 -14.04 -8.01
N PHE A 121 25.04 -12.82 -8.54
CA PHE A 121 25.78 -12.54 -9.78
C PHE A 121 27.27 -12.26 -9.55
N ASP A 122 27.72 -12.17 -8.28
CA ASP A 122 29.15 -12.17 -7.94
C ASP A 122 29.74 -13.58 -8.14
N TYR A 123 30.91 -13.67 -8.79
CA TYR A 123 31.63 -14.93 -9.01
C TYR A 123 31.92 -15.69 -7.72
N ARG A 124 32.04 -14.98 -6.58
CA ARG A 124 32.27 -15.59 -5.26
C ARG A 124 31.08 -16.40 -4.76
N ASN A 125 29.88 -16.09 -5.24
CA ASN A 125 28.63 -16.67 -4.78
C ASN A 125 28.03 -17.69 -5.76
N VAL A 126 28.77 -18.10 -6.80
CA VAL A 126 28.26 -19.01 -7.86
C VAL A 126 27.69 -20.29 -7.26
N ASP A 127 28.45 -20.94 -6.38
CA ASP A 127 28.08 -22.22 -5.77
C ASP A 127 27.15 -22.09 -4.55
N ALA A 128 26.92 -20.86 -4.06
CA ALA A 128 26.05 -20.62 -2.92
C ALA A 128 24.57 -20.93 -3.26
N PRO A 129 23.76 -21.46 -2.34
CA PRO A 129 22.36 -21.75 -2.63
C PRO A 129 21.55 -20.46 -2.81
N TRP A 130 20.60 -20.46 -3.74
CA TRP A 130 19.71 -19.31 -3.97
C TRP A 130 18.72 -19.04 -2.83
N GLY A 131 18.42 -20.03 -1.99
CA GLY A 131 17.35 -19.93 -1.00
C GLY A 131 16.03 -19.48 -1.64
N ASN A 132 15.39 -18.48 -1.03
CA ASN A 132 14.13 -17.90 -1.52
C ASN A 132 14.33 -16.73 -2.50
N SER A 133 15.54 -16.49 -3.01
CA SER A 133 15.83 -15.26 -3.76
C SER A 133 15.58 -15.33 -5.26
N LYS A 134 15.40 -16.52 -5.85
CA LYS A 134 15.28 -16.68 -7.31
C LYS A 134 14.17 -15.81 -7.93
N ASP A 135 13.06 -15.65 -7.21
CA ASP A 135 11.88 -14.90 -7.63
C ASP A 135 11.68 -13.61 -6.81
N ALA A 136 12.73 -13.12 -6.13
CA ALA A 136 12.64 -11.98 -5.22
C ALA A 136 12.20 -10.69 -5.92
N VAL A 137 12.66 -10.48 -7.17
CA VAL A 137 12.36 -9.28 -7.96
C VAL A 137 10.87 -9.16 -8.31
N PRO A 138 10.21 -10.15 -8.96
CA PRO A 138 8.78 -10.04 -9.23
C PRO A 138 7.95 -9.93 -7.94
N ARG A 139 8.34 -10.62 -6.86
CA ARG A 139 7.65 -10.52 -5.56
C ARG A 139 7.81 -9.15 -4.91
N SER A 140 8.96 -8.50 -5.04
CA SER A 140 9.18 -7.15 -4.51
C SER A 140 8.34 -6.13 -5.25
N ILE A 141 8.24 -6.24 -6.58
CA ILE A 141 7.37 -5.39 -7.39
C ILE A 141 5.91 -5.57 -6.95
N GLN A 142 5.43 -6.82 -6.85
CA GLN A 142 4.06 -7.08 -6.40
C GLN A 142 3.78 -6.57 -4.98
N LYS A 143 4.78 -6.58 -4.09
CA LYS A 143 4.66 -6.01 -2.75
C LYS A 143 4.50 -4.48 -2.79
N ILE A 144 5.13 -3.80 -3.73
CA ILE A 144 5.04 -2.34 -3.87
C ILE A 144 3.74 -1.94 -4.56
N VAL A 145 3.46 -2.48 -5.75
CA VAL A 145 2.38 -1.99 -6.61
C VAL A 145 1.07 -2.78 -6.49
N GLY A 146 1.13 -3.98 -5.92
CA GLY A 146 0.02 -4.94 -5.91
C GLY A 146 0.16 -6.01 -6.99
N TYR A 147 -0.87 -6.85 -7.11
CA TYR A 147 -0.84 -7.96 -8.06
C TYR A 147 -0.54 -7.46 -9.48
N SER A 148 0.53 -8.01 -10.04
CA SER A 148 1.05 -7.68 -11.36
C SER A 148 1.29 -9.00 -12.07
N ASN A 149 0.77 -9.17 -13.29
CA ASN A 149 0.97 -10.35 -14.14
C ASN A 149 2.41 -10.41 -14.68
N LEU A 150 3.40 -10.32 -13.79
CA LEU A 150 4.81 -10.49 -14.09
C LEU A 150 5.08 -11.99 -14.07
N LYS A 151 5.41 -12.53 -15.25
CA LYS A 151 5.88 -13.91 -15.42
C LYS A 151 7.38 -13.98 -15.15
#